data_AF-A0A4Q5SBF9-F1
#
_entry.id   AF-A0A4Q5SBF9-F1
#
_cell.length_a   1.000
_cell.length_b   1.000
_cell.length_c   1.000
_cell.angle_alpha   90.00
_cell.angle_beta   90.00
_cell.angle_gamma   90.00
#
_symmetry.space_group_name_H-M   'P 1'
#
loop_
_entity.id
_entity.type
_entity.pdbx_description
1 polymer ?
#
loop_
_entity_poly.entity_id
_entity_poly.type
_entity_poly.pdbx_seq_one_letter_code
_entity_poly.pdbx_strand_id
1 'polypeptide(L)'
;ALEANPQDTPACTRLMGTFGSEGPESARFTITDGAGKLLCGQRFTIAGAAVLDFGQLRAKLIDNGLSIRIGGHGGASATAFYPATVINTIARPNGFVPEYGLELTKGDDRIALRRLAGAGPLDRRDSVTSELDLDGLGLIMSIPGPPITSPLIITTVLLILMWVTAAAISWFVVDILLIRPLRRLRRAVGAYQPGEVLEIEQMGAMPAHEIRELGETFRDISETVRDHESNLAEGLVRQTKLTREVHHRVKNNLQVIASLINFHARGAKSAEASEAYASIQRRVDALAVVHRNHYAELEENRGLELRSVIGELAANIRATAPDSASGLGITLEIEPLLVNQDVAIA
;
A
#
# COMPACT_ATOMS: atom_id res chain seq x y z
N ALA A 1 -38.99 43.63 -56.37
CA ALA A 1 -39.05 44.96 -57.03
C ALA A 1 -37.85 45.14 -57.96
N LEU A 2 -36.64 45.33 -57.43
CA LEU A 2 -35.42 45.48 -58.24
C LEU A 2 -35.05 44.25 -59.10
N GLU A 3 -35.47 43.04 -58.69
CA GLU A 3 -35.33 41.82 -59.51
C GLU A 3 -36.26 41.80 -60.74
N ALA A 4 -37.47 42.36 -60.60
CA ALA A 4 -38.46 42.41 -61.67
C ALA A 4 -38.29 43.62 -62.58
N ASN A 5 -37.76 44.73 -62.03
CA ASN A 5 -37.39 45.93 -62.76
C ASN A 5 -36.04 46.47 -62.24
N PRO A 6 -34.92 46.16 -62.91
CA PRO A 6 -33.58 46.64 -62.56
C PRO A 6 -33.44 48.17 -62.55
N GLN A 7 -34.36 48.93 -63.15
CA GLN A 7 -34.35 50.40 -63.19
C GLN A 7 -35.39 51.04 -62.25
N ASP A 8 -35.95 50.29 -61.30
CA ASP A 8 -36.87 50.79 -60.27
C ASP A 8 -36.16 51.75 -59.30
N THR A 9 -35.99 52.99 -59.77
CA THR A 9 -35.30 54.08 -59.09
C THR A 9 -35.97 54.40 -57.75
N PRO A 10 -37.31 54.45 -57.61
CA PRO A 10 -37.97 54.64 -56.31
C PRO A 10 -37.65 53.56 -55.28
N ALA A 11 -37.55 52.29 -55.68
CA ALA A 11 -37.18 51.20 -54.76
C ALA A 11 -35.74 51.32 -54.27
N CYS A 12 -34.79 51.65 -55.16
CA CYS A 12 -33.40 51.85 -54.79
C CYS A 12 -33.21 53.07 -53.88
N THR A 13 -33.87 54.19 -54.17
CA THR A 13 -33.78 55.42 -53.36
C THR A 13 -34.30 55.24 -51.95
N ARG A 14 -35.38 54.46 -51.74
CA ARG A 14 -35.86 54.13 -50.38
C ARG A 14 -34.84 53.35 -49.57
N LEU A 15 -34.20 52.35 -50.19
CA LEU A 15 -33.16 51.55 -49.53
C LEU A 15 -31.92 52.40 -49.20
N MET A 16 -31.53 53.30 -50.11
CA MET A 16 -30.47 54.27 -49.81
C MET A 16 -30.86 55.23 -48.68
N GLY A 17 -32.13 55.62 -48.55
CA GLY A 17 -32.58 56.41 -47.40
C GLY A 17 -32.54 55.66 -46.07
N THR A 18 -32.75 54.33 -46.07
CA THR A 18 -32.74 53.50 -44.85
C THR A 18 -31.33 53.09 -44.42
N PHE A 19 -30.44 52.80 -45.37
CA PHE A 19 -29.08 52.30 -45.10
C PHE A 19 -27.98 53.33 -45.35
N GLY A 20 -28.24 54.34 -46.18
CA GLY A 20 -27.24 55.30 -46.67
C GLY A 20 -27.22 56.60 -45.89
N SER A 21 -26.84 56.56 -44.61
CA SER A 21 -26.15 57.72 -44.05
C SER A 21 -24.76 57.79 -44.68
N GLU A 22 -24.41 58.90 -45.34
CA GLU A 22 -23.08 59.08 -45.92
C GLU A 22 -22.04 59.24 -44.81
N GLY A 23 -21.23 58.21 -44.57
CA GLY A 23 -20.14 58.24 -43.59
C GLY A 23 -19.33 56.94 -43.58
N PRO A 24 -18.05 56.96 -43.15
CA PRO A 24 -17.21 55.76 -43.07
C PRO A 24 -17.66 54.75 -42.00
N GLU A 25 -18.56 55.16 -41.09
CA GLU A 25 -19.12 54.34 -40.03
C GLU A 25 -20.61 53.99 -40.27
N SER A 26 -21.09 54.01 -41.51
CA SER A 26 -22.48 53.60 -41.81
C SER A 26 -22.59 52.17 -42.31
N ALA A 27 -23.80 51.62 -42.25
CA ALA A 27 -24.09 50.33 -42.84
C ALA A 27 -23.98 50.43 -44.37
N ARG A 28 -23.30 49.47 -44.99
CA ARG A 28 -23.15 49.41 -46.45
C ARG A 28 -24.02 48.29 -47.00
N PHE A 29 -24.71 48.51 -48.11
CA PHE A 29 -25.49 47.47 -48.75
C PHE A 29 -25.25 47.40 -50.26
N THR A 30 -25.39 46.21 -50.82
CA THR A 30 -25.27 45.93 -52.24
C THR A 30 -26.34 44.93 -52.64
N ILE A 31 -27.01 45.18 -53.76
CA ILE A 31 -27.97 44.28 -54.37
C ILE A 31 -27.46 43.91 -55.75
N THR A 32 -27.34 42.62 -56.03
CA THR A 32 -26.84 42.11 -57.31
C THR A 32 -27.82 41.13 -57.93
N ASP A 33 -27.83 41.04 -59.25
CA ASP A 33 -28.53 39.97 -59.97
C ASP A 33 -27.78 38.63 -59.91
N GLY A 34 -28.34 37.58 -60.51
CA GLY A 34 -27.71 36.25 -60.60
C GLY A 34 -26.42 36.18 -61.40
N ALA A 35 -26.12 37.20 -62.22
CA ALA A 35 -24.85 37.35 -62.93
C ALA A 35 -23.83 38.20 -62.14
N GLY A 36 -24.18 38.66 -60.93
CA GLY A 36 -23.33 39.50 -60.09
C GLY A 36 -23.29 40.98 -60.51
N LYS A 37 -24.18 41.42 -61.41
CA LYS A 37 -24.30 42.83 -61.80
C LYS A 37 -24.99 43.62 -60.69
N LEU A 38 -24.40 44.76 -60.33
CA LEU A 38 -24.95 45.67 -59.33
C LEU A 38 -26.28 46.26 -59.82
N LEU A 39 -27.34 46.07 -59.04
CA LEU A 39 -28.67 46.64 -59.25
C LEU A 39 -28.87 47.91 -58.42
N CYS A 40 -28.40 47.93 -57.16
CA CYS A 40 -28.55 49.07 -56.25
C CYS A 40 -27.52 48.98 -55.10
N GLY A 41 -27.09 50.13 -54.58
CA GLY A 41 -26.19 50.23 -53.42
C GLY A 41 -24.72 50.46 -53.79
N GLN A 42 -23.83 50.23 -52.82
CA GLN A 42 -22.40 50.45 -52.96
C GLN A 42 -21.68 49.15 -53.34
N ARG A 43 -20.69 49.22 -54.22
CA ARG A 43 -19.92 48.04 -54.61
C ARG A 43 -18.93 47.66 -53.52
N PHE A 44 -19.19 46.55 -52.83
CA PHE A 44 -18.23 45.88 -51.95
C PHE A 44 -18.35 44.37 -52.08
N THR A 45 -17.27 43.65 -51.75
CA THR A 45 -17.23 42.19 -51.83
C THR A 45 -16.89 41.62 -50.46
N ILE A 46 -17.54 40.51 -50.11
CA ILE A 46 -17.29 39.76 -48.88
C ILE A 46 -16.70 38.41 -49.29
N ALA A 47 -15.51 38.10 -48.79
CA ALA A 47 -14.81 36.86 -49.12
C ALA A 47 -15.58 35.63 -48.58
N GLY A 48 -15.74 34.62 -49.44
CA GLY A 48 -16.40 33.35 -49.10
C GLY A 48 -17.92 33.45 -48.95
N ALA A 49 -18.57 34.35 -49.68
CA ALA A 49 -20.03 34.44 -49.71
C ALA A 49 -20.63 33.35 -50.62
N ALA A 50 -21.43 32.45 -50.05
CA ALA A 50 -22.15 31.41 -50.79
C ALA A 50 -23.34 32.01 -51.59
N VAL A 51 -23.70 31.35 -52.69
CA VAL A 51 -25.00 31.59 -53.36
C VAL A 51 -26.09 31.06 -52.43
N LEU A 52 -27.14 31.86 -52.20
CA LEU A 52 -28.25 31.53 -51.31
C LEU A 52 -29.50 31.32 -52.14
N ASP A 53 -30.34 30.36 -51.74
CA ASP A 53 -31.66 30.17 -52.33
C ASP A 53 -32.61 31.29 -51.92
N PHE A 54 -33.70 31.43 -52.66
CA PHE A 54 -34.72 32.43 -52.34
C PHE A 54 -35.23 32.28 -50.90
N GLY A 55 -35.21 33.39 -50.15
CA GLY A 55 -35.68 33.44 -48.76
C GLY A 55 -34.68 32.93 -47.72
N GLN A 56 -33.52 32.38 -48.12
CA GLN A 56 -32.46 32.05 -47.18
C GLN A 56 -31.73 33.31 -46.72
N LEU A 57 -31.52 33.42 -45.41
CA LEU A 57 -30.72 34.46 -44.77
C LEU A 57 -29.48 33.81 -44.17
N ARG A 58 -28.32 34.42 -44.40
CA ARG A 58 -27.05 34.01 -43.78
C ARG A 58 -26.34 35.21 -43.17
N ALA A 59 -26.06 35.12 -41.87
CA ALA A 59 -25.21 36.04 -41.15
C ALA A 59 -23.77 35.53 -41.13
N LYS A 60 -22.76 36.40 -41.20
CA LYS A 60 -21.35 36.02 -41.03
C LYS A 60 -20.58 37.13 -40.34
N LEU A 61 -19.84 36.76 -39.29
CA LEU A 61 -18.90 37.64 -38.61
C LEU A 61 -17.63 37.76 -39.46
N ILE A 62 -17.16 38.99 -39.62
CA ILE A 62 -15.93 39.34 -40.35
C ILE A 62 -15.16 40.27 -39.42
N ASP A 63 -13.82 40.28 -39.44
CA ASP A 63 -12.93 40.96 -38.48
C ASP A 63 -13.42 42.29 -37.89
N ASN A 64 -14.09 43.15 -38.67
CA ASN A 64 -14.58 44.46 -38.24
C ASN A 64 -16.11 44.67 -38.31
N GLY A 65 -16.93 43.62 -38.41
CA GLY A 65 -18.39 43.78 -38.47
C GLY A 65 -19.20 42.52 -38.80
N LEU A 66 -20.51 42.71 -38.94
CA LEU A 66 -21.47 41.67 -39.29
C LEU A 66 -21.91 41.84 -40.74
N SER A 67 -21.81 40.77 -41.53
CA SER A 67 -22.46 40.71 -42.84
C SER A 67 -23.74 39.90 -42.78
N ILE A 68 -24.80 40.40 -43.39
CA ILE A 68 -26.08 39.70 -43.55
C ILE A 68 -26.36 39.62 -45.04
N ARG A 69 -26.56 38.42 -45.54
CA ARG A 69 -26.88 38.16 -46.95
C ARG A 69 -28.22 37.44 -47.05
N ILE A 70 -29.04 37.87 -48.00
CA ILE A 70 -30.36 37.30 -48.29
C ILE A 70 -30.38 36.86 -49.76
N GLY A 71 -30.86 35.64 -50.01
CA GLY A 71 -31.05 35.09 -51.35
C GLY A 71 -32.37 35.56 -51.98
N GLY A 72 -32.27 35.97 -53.24
CA GLY A 72 -33.35 36.44 -54.10
C GLY A 72 -33.72 35.44 -55.18
N HIS A 73 -34.69 35.78 -56.04
CA HIS A 73 -35.05 34.90 -57.16
C HIS A 73 -33.99 34.96 -58.27
N GLY A 74 -33.79 33.86 -59.00
CA GLY A 74 -32.89 33.80 -60.15
C GLY A 74 -31.41 34.03 -59.81
N GLY A 75 -31.00 33.74 -58.57
CA GLY A 75 -29.62 33.92 -58.09
C GLY A 75 -29.28 35.34 -57.65
N ALA A 76 -30.25 36.26 -57.66
CA ALA A 76 -30.06 37.60 -57.10
C ALA A 76 -29.74 37.52 -55.60
N SER A 77 -29.01 38.51 -55.07
CA SER A 77 -28.74 38.57 -53.64
C SER A 77 -28.63 40.00 -53.14
N ALA A 78 -29.09 40.20 -51.90
CA ALA A 78 -28.90 41.44 -51.17
C ALA A 78 -27.93 41.18 -50.02
N THR A 79 -26.87 41.97 -49.93
CA THR A 79 -25.90 41.88 -48.84
C THR A 79 -25.77 43.21 -48.13
N ALA A 80 -25.90 43.20 -46.81
CA ALA A 80 -25.66 44.33 -45.93
C ALA A 80 -24.46 44.04 -45.02
N PHE A 81 -23.60 45.03 -44.82
CA PHE A 81 -22.46 45.00 -43.91
C PHE A 81 -22.63 46.07 -42.86
N TYR A 82 -22.63 45.66 -41.60
CA TYR A 82 -22.72 46.49 -40.41
C TYR A 82 -21.36 46.51 -39.71
N PRO A 83 -20.65 47.65 -39.70
CA PRO A 83 -19.43 47.80 -38.91
C PRO A 83 -19.70 47.53 -37.43
N ALA A 84 -18.72 46.99 -36.70
CA ALA A 84 -18.81 46.74 -35.26
C ALA A 84 -19.18 48.02 -34.47
N THR A 85 -18.74 49.20 -34.92
CA THR A 85 -19.08 50.51 -34.34
C THR A 85 -20.58 50.82 -34.41
N VAL A 86 -21.23 50.51 -35.54
CA VAL A 86 -22.68 50.66 -35.71
C VAL A 86 -23.43 49.70 -34.82
N ILE A 87 -23.02 48.43 -34.80
CA ILE A 87 -23.65 47.40 -33.97
C ILE A 87 -23.54 47.76 -32.49
N ASN A 88 -22.37 48.22 -32.04
CA ASN A 88 -22.17 48.69 -30.66
C ASN A 88 -23.11 49.85 -30.29
N THR A 89 -23.39 50.75 -31.23
CA THR A 89 -24.29 51.89 -31.00
C THR A 89 -25.74 51.43 -30.84
N ILE A 90 -26.18 50.48 -31.67
CA ILE A 90 -27.55 49.93 -31.64
C ILE A 90 -27.75 49.00 -30.44
N ALA A 91 -26.75 48.18 -30.13
CA ALA A 91 -26.78 47.21 -29.03
C ALA A 91 -26.44 47.84 -27.67
N ARG A 92 -26.34 49.18 -27.59
CA ARG A 92 -26.10 49.87 -26.33
C ARG A 92 -27.33 49.75 -25.43
N PRO A 93 -27.22 49.16 -24.24
CA PRO A 93 -28.34 49.09 -23.31
C PRO A 93 -28.77 50.49 -22.86
N ASN A 94 -30.07 50.76 -22.96
CA ASN A 94 -30.64 52.03 -22.51
C ASN A 94 -30.67 52.10 -20.98
N GLY A 95 -30.21 53.21 -20.40
CA GLY A 95 -30.23 53.44 -18.95
C GLY A 95 -29.23 52.62 -18.13
N PHE A 96 -28.36 51.83 -18.77
CA PHE A 96 -27.33 51.06 -18.08
C PHE A 96 -26.06 51.91 -17.91
N VAL A 97 -25.77 52.27 -16.66
CA VAL A 97 -24.63 53.12 -16.28
C VAL A 97 -23.32 52.35 -15.98
N PRO A 98 -23.35 51.13 -15.39
CA PRO A 98 -22.11 50.41 -15.07
C PRO A 98 -21.23 50.12 -16.29
N GLU A 99 -19.97 49.85 -16.04
CA GLU A 99 -19.07 49.39 -17.09
C GLU A 99 -19.48 48.00 -17.58
N TYR A 100 -19.47 47.78 -18.89
CA TYR A 100 -19.80 46.50 -19.50
C TYR A 100 -18.93 46.22 -20.72
N GLY A 101 -18.68 44.94 -20.96
CA GLY A 101 -18.20 44.41 -22.22
C GLY A 101 -19.35 43.89 -23.06
N LEU A 102 -19.18 43.95 -24.37
CA LEU A 102 -20.18 43.47 -25.33
C LEU A 102 -19.46 42.74 -26.46
N GLU A 103 -19.88 41.51 -26.73
CA GLU A 103 -19.34 40.66 -27.77
C GLU A 103 -20.47 40.10 -28.63
N LEU A 104 -20.28 40.10 -29.94
CA LEU A 104 -21.16 39.42 -30.88
C LEU A 104 -20.52 38.07 -31.25
N THR A 105 -21.31 37.02 -31.20
CA THR A 105 -20.85 35.63 -31.36
C THR A 105 -21.66 34.91 -32.42
N LYS A 106 -21.02 33.98 -33.11
CA LYS A 106 -21.67 33.05 -34.03
C LYS A 106 -20.87 31.76 -34.07
N GLY A 107 -21.34 30.72 -33.39
CA GLY A 107 -20.53 29.53 -33.15
C GLY A 107 -19.24 29.88 -32.41
N ASP A 108 -18.09 29.59 -33.01
CA ASP A 108 -16.76 29.89 -32.43
C ASP A 108 -16.26 31.31 -32.75
N ASP A 109 -16.84 31.97 -33.76
CA ASP A 109 -16.44 33.32 -34.16
C ASP A 109 -16.96 34.34 -33.15
N ARG A 110 -16.10 35.26 -32.71
CA ARG A 110 -16.44 36.32 -31.75
C ARG A 110 -15.84 37.65 -32.16
N ILE A 111 -16.63 38.71 -32.06
CA ILE A 111 -16.20 40.09 -32.28
C ILE A 111 -16.50 40.90 -31.03
N ALA A 112 -15.47 41.50 -30.46
CA ALA A 112 -15.64 42.45 -29.36
C ALA A 112 -16.19 43.77 -29.89
N LEU A 113 -17.45 44.06 -29.56
CA LEU A 113 -18.09 45.34 -29.85
C LEU A 113 -17.65 46.42 -28.85
N ARG A 114 -17.44 46.01 -27.59
CA ARG A 114 -16.91 46.84 -26.50
C ARG A 114 -16.11 45.98 -25.53
N ARG A 115 -14.88 46.38 -25.20
CA ARG A 115 -14.07 45.70 -24.19
C ARG A 115 -14.34 46.28 -22.81
N LEU A 116 -14.49 45.40 -21.81
CA LEU A 116 -14.57 45.77 -20.40
C LEU A 116 -13.14 46.07 -19.88
N ALA A 117 -12.92 47.26 -19.30
CA ALA A 117 -11.66 47.59 -18.62
C ALA A 117 -11.52 46.80 -17.32
N GLY A 118 -10.28 46.51 -16.90
CA GLY A 118 -10.02 45.58 -15.79
C GLY A 118 -10.15 44.12 -16.25
N ALA A 119 -9.16 43.67 -17.04
CA ALA A 119 -9.07 42.30 -17.57
C ALA A 119 -7.87 41.56 -16.95
N GLY A 120 -7.61 41.74 -15.66
CA GLY A 120 -6.63 40.93 -14.96
C GLY A 120 -7.06 39.46 -14.88
N PRO A 121 -6.13 38.51 -14.75
CA PRO A 121 -6.46 37.08 -14.64
C PRO A 121 -7.28 36.73 -13.38
N LEU A 122 -7.33 37.63 -12.39
CA LEU A 122 -8.10 37.48 -11.15
C LEU A 122 -9.40 38.30 -11.14
N ASP A 123 -9.66 39.08 -12.20
CA ASP A 123 -10.90 39.86 -12.30
C ASP A 123 -12.06 38.94 -12.64
N ARG A 124 -13.05 38.89 -11.76
CA ARG A 124 -14.27 38.14 -11.99
C ARG A 124 -15.20 38.94 -12.89
N ARG A 125 -15.86 38.24 -13.81
CA ARG A 125 -16.85 38.81 -14.73
C ARG A 125 -18.06 37.90 -14.77
N ASP A 126 -19.23 38.51 -14.71
CA ASP A 126 -20.48 37.81 -14.95
C ASP A 126 -20.92 38.12 -16.37
N SER A 127 -21.34 37.09 -17.11
CA SER A 127 -21.75 37.23 -18.50
C SER A 127 -23.16 36.70 -18.72
N VAL A 128 -23.95 37.44 -19.47
CA VAL A 128 -25.28 37.05 -19.92
C VAL A 128 -25.23 36.94 -21.44
N THR A 129 -25.68 35.79 -21.96
CA THR A 129 -25.80 35.53 -23.39
C THR A 129 -27.25 35.64 -23.82
N SER A 130 -27.52 36.45 -24.84
CA SER A 130 -28.82 36.55 -25.50
C SER A 130 -28.70 36.02 -26.92
N GLU A 131 -29.49 35.01 -27.28
CA GLU A 131 -29.58 34.55 -28.67
C GLU A 131 -30.40 35.55 -29.49
N LEU A 132 -29.91 35.89 -30.68
CA LEU A 132 -30.60 36.71 -31.66
C LEU A 132 -31.26 35.76 -32.67
N ASP A 133 -32.52 36.02 -33.02
CA ASP A 133 -33.28 35.24 -34.01
C ASP A 133 -32.82 35.54 -35.46
N LEU A 134 -31.51 35.51 -35.67
CA LEU A 134 -30.83 35.84 -36.92
C LEU A 134 -29.66 34.87 -37.12
N ASP A 135 -29.95 33.71 -37.71
CA ASP A 135 -28.96 32.71 -38.18
C ASP A 135 -27.87 32.38 -37.13
N GLY A 136 -28.31 32.09 -35.89
CA GLY A 136 -27.46 31.63 -34.79
C GLY A 136 -26.51 32.68 -34.21
N LEU A 137 -26.80 33.96 -34.40
CA LEU A 137 -26.07 35.04 -33.74
C LEU A 137 -26.40 35.08 -32.24
N GLY A 138 -25.38 35.24 -31.40
CA GLY A 138 -25.53 35.47 -29.96
C GLY A 138 -24.87 36.78 -29.55
N LEU A 139 -25.47 37.49 -28.61
CA LEU A 139 -24.90 38.69 -28.00
C LEU A 139 -24.51 38.36 -26.55
N ILE A 140 -23.23 38.46 -26.23
CA ILE A 140 -22.71 38.28 -24.87
C ILE A 140 -22.46 39.65 -24.26
N MET A 141 -23.15 39.93 -23.16
CA MET A 141 -22.88 41.08 -22.31
C MET A 141 -22.12 40.61 -21.08
N SER A 142 -21.02 41.29 -20.75
CA SER A 142 -20.23 41.00 -19.55
C SER A 142 -20.16 42.22 -18.63
N ILE A 143 -20.24 42.01 -17.32
CA ILE A 143 -20.14 43.04 -16.29
C ILE A 143 -19.07 42.66 -15.27
N PRO A 144 -18.43 43.64 -14.59
CA PRO A 144 -17.53 43.36 -13.47
C PRO A 144 -18.26 42.59 -12.37
N GLY A 145 -17.69 41.48 -11.94
CA GLY A 145 -18.17 40.73 -10.79
C GLY A 145 -17.80 41.43 -9.47
N PRO A 146 -18.39 41.00 -8.33
CA PRO A 146 -18.05 41.58 -7.04
C PRO A 146 -16.56 41.36 -6.72
N PRO A 147 -15.87 42.37 -6.17
CA PRO A 147 -14.46 42.24 -5.82
C PRO A 147 -14.27 41.17 -4.74
N ILE A 148 -13.13 40.48 -4.76
CA ILE A 148 -12.77 39.57 -3.69
C ILE A 148 -12.58 40.40 -2.42
N THR A 149 -13.50 40.25 -1.49
CA THR A 149 -13.46 40.97 -0.22
C THR A 149 -12.53 40.24 0.75
N SER A 150 -11.81 40.99 1.60
CA SER A 150 -10.96 40.42 2.65
C SER A 150 -11.69 39.37 3.52
N PRO A 151 -12.98 39.52 3.87
CA PRO A 151 -13.73 38.50 4.59
C PRO A 151 -13.80 37.15 3.89
N LEU A 152 -13.99 37.10 2.56
CA LEU A 152 -14.05 35.84 1.82
C LEU A 152 -12.71 35.09 1.87
N ILE A 153 -11.60 35.83 1.79
CA ILE A 153 -10.25 35.26 1.90
C ILE A 153 -10.04 34.74 3.32
N ILE A 154 -10.37 35.54 4.34
CA ILE A 154 -10.19 35.18 5.74
C ILE A 154 -10.99 33.92 6.09
N THR A 155 -12.26 33.83 5.68
CA THR A 155 -13.08 32.64 5.95
C THR A 155 -12.54 31.40 5.26
N THR A 156 -12.10 31.52 4.01
CA THR A 156 -11.50 30.42 3.25
C THR A 156 -10.20 29.94 3.90
N VAL A 157 -9.32 30.86 4.28
CA VAL A 157 -8.05 30.55 4.95
C VAL A 157 -8.29 29.94 6.33
N LEU A 158 -9.22 30.50 7.11
CA LEU A 158 -9.56 29.98 8.44
C LEU A 158 -10.11 28.55 8.36
N LEU A 159 -10.95 28.27 7.35
CA LEU A 159 -11.45 26.92 7.11
C LEU A 159 -10.28 25.96 6.83
N ILE A 160 -9.37 26.31 5.93
CA ILE A 160 -8.19 25.51 5.61
C ILE A 160 -7.32 25.30 6.86
N LEU A 161 -7.08 26.37 7.63
CA LEU A 161 -6.29 26.33 8.87
C LEU A 161 -6.91 25.36 9.88
N MET A 162 -8.23 25.40 10.07
CA MET A 162 -8.96 24.49 10.97
C MET A 162 -8.75 23.02 10.59
N TRP A 163 -8.80 22.70 9.30
CA TRP A 163 -8.54 21.32 8.84
C TRP A 163 -7.09 20.90 9.07
N VAL A 164 -6.13 21.80 8.82
CA VAL A 164 -4.70 21.54 9.05
C VAL A 164 -4.41 21.33 10.53
N THR A 165 -4.97 22.15 11.43
CA THR A 165 -4.77 21.99 12.87
C THR A 165 -5.43 20.72 13.39
N ALA A 166 -6.64 20.38 12.93
CA ALA A 166 -7.29 19.12 13.27
C ALA A 166 -6.45 17.90 12.85
N ALA A 167 -5.90 17.92 11.63
CA ALA A 167 -5.02 16.86 11.15
C ALA A 167 -3.72 16.77 11.96
N ALA A 168 -3.10 17.92 12.29
CA ALA A 168 -1.89 17.98 13.08
C ALA A 168 -2.10 17.44 14.51
N ILE A 169 -3.20 17.83 15.16
CA ILE A 169 -3.57 17.32 16.49
C ILE A 169 -3.85 15.82 16.42
N SER A 170 -4.62 15.36 15.44
CA SER A 170 -4.92 13.94 15.27
C SER A 170 -3.65 13.11 15.09
N TRP A 171 -2.74 13.56 14.22
CA TRP A 171 -1.43 12.92 14.02
C TRP A 171 -0.60 12.91 15.31
N PHE A 172 -0.54 14.03 16.04
CA PHE A 172 0.19 14.14 17.29
C PHE A 172 -0.34 13.18 18.37
N VAL A 173 -1.67 13.12 18.52
CA VAL A 173 -2.35 12.24 19.48
C VAL A 173 -2.10 10.77 19.11
N VAL A 174 -2.27 10.39 17.85
CA VAL A 174 -2.06 9.00 17.40
C VAL A 174 -0.60 8.58 17.52
N ASP A 175 0.36 9.44 17.17
CA ASP A 175 1.78 9.12 17.26
C ASP A 175 2.22 8.90 18.71
N ILE A 176 1.79 9.77 19.63
CA ILE A 176 2.18 9.70 21.04
C ILE A 176 1.42 8.62 21.82
N LEU A 177 0.11 8.50 21.63
CA LEU A 177 -0.71 7.58 22.43
C LEU A 177 -0.70 6.14 21.90
N LEU A 178 -0.55 5.94 20.59
CA LEU A 178 -0.64 4.61 19.98
C LEU A 178 0.67 4.15 19.34
N ILE A 179 1.20 4.91 18.37
CA ILE A 179 2.30 4.41 17.52
C ILE A 179 3.60 4.26 18.31
N ARG A 180 3.98 5.27 19.12
CA ARG A 180 5.22 5.22 19.91
C ARG A 180 5.21 4.08 20.94
N PRO A 181 4.18 3.92 21.80
CA PRO A 181 4.10 2.80 22.74
C PRO A 181 4.12 1.42 22.05
N LEU A 182 3.33 1.24 20.98
CA LEU A 182 3.30 -0.03 20.24
C LEU A 182 4.66 -0.38 19.62
N ARG A 183 5.39 0.61 19.07
CA ARG A 183 6.74 0.38 18.54
C ARG A 183 7.74 0.01 19.63
N ARG A 184 7.61 0.55 20.84
CA ARG A 184 8.45 0.18 21.99
C ARG A 184 8.14 -1.24 22.44
N LEU A 185 6.87 -1.58 22.64
CA LEU A 185 6.45 -2.92 23.04
C LEU A 185 6.91 -3.97 22.02
N ARG A 186 6.70 -3.72 20.72
CA ARG A 186 7.17 -4.61 19.65
C ARG A 186 8.69 -4.84 19.68
N ARG A 187 9.47 -3.80 19.96
CA ARG A 187 10.93 -3.92 20.06
C ARG A 187 11.34 -4.72 21.29
N ALA A 188 10.69 -4.52 22.42
CA ALA A 188 10.97 -5.26 23.64
C ALA A 188 10.66 -6.75 23.48
N VAL A 189 9.48 -7.09 22.95
CA VAL A 189 9.11 -8.48 22.66
C VAL A 189 10.02 -9.08 21.58
N GLY A 190 10.40 -8.30 20.56
CA GLY A 190 11.30 -8.77 19.50
C GLY A 190 12.75 -8.97 19.94
N ALA A 191 13.17 -8.32 21.03
CA ALA A 191 14.51 -8.48 21.62
C ALA A 191 14.55 -9.48 22.78
N TYR A 192 13.40 -10.05 23.15
CA TYR A 192 13.27 -11.01 24.23
C TYR A 192 14.08 -12.29 23.98
N GLN A 193 14.81 -12.73 25.01
CA GLN A 193 15.48 -14.03 25.02
C GLN A 193 14.87 -14.90 26.14
N PRO A 194 14.60 -16.20 25.87
CA PRO A 194 14.15 -17.13 26.90
C PRO A 194 15.08 -17.13 28.12
N GLY A 195 14.50 -17.13 29.31
CA GLY A 195 15.23 -17.06 30.59
C GLY A 195 15.40 -15.65 31.17
N GLU A 196 15.17 -14.58 30.39
CA GLU A 196 15.13 -13.21 30.91
C GLU A 196 13.69 -12.77 31.27
N VAL A 197 13.55 -11.73 32.09
CA VAL A 197 12.23 -11.11 32.39
C VAL A 197 12.08 -9.83 31.57
N LEU A 198 10.91 -9.65 30.96
CA LEU A 198 10.58 -8.44 30.25
C LEU A 198 10.34 -7.27 31.21
N GLU A 199 11.26 -6.30 31.21
CA GLU A 199 11.17 -5.10 32.03
C GLU A 199 10.30 -4.03 31.36
N ILE A 200 8.99 -4.04 31.67
CA ILE A 200 8.03 -3.06 31.13
C ILE A 200 8.23 -1.66 31.72
N GLU A 201 8.75 -1.55 32.94
CA GLU A 201 8.92 -0.25 33.62
C GLU A 201 9.88 0.68 32.87
N GLN A 202 10.88 0.11 32.18
CA GLN A 202 11.83 0.89 31.37
C GLN A 202 11.22 1.39 30.04
N MET A 203 10.03 0.91 29.66
CA MET A 203 9.35 1.35 28.43
C MET A 203 8.73 2.76 28.53
N GLY A 204 8.71 3.34 29.75
CA GLY A 204 8.18 4.67 30.06
C GLY A 204 6.66 4.67 30.28
N ALA A 205 6.09 5.85 30.54
CA ALA A 205 4.65 5.99 30.74
C ALA A 205 3.88 5.58 29.45
N MET A 206 3.08 4.52 29.55
CA MET A 206 2.14 4.10 28.51
C MET A 206 0.75 4.66 28.85
N PRO A 207 0.25 5.65 28.09
CA PRO A 207 -0.98 6.36 28.45
C PRO A 207 -2.25 5.56 28.14
N ALA A 208 -2.22 4.64 27.18
CA ALA A 208 -3.34 3.75 26.89
C ALA A 208 -3.36 2.55 27.85
N HIS A 209 -4.49 2.33 28.51
CA HIS A 209 -4.66 1.27 29.51
C HIS A 209 -4.41 -0.13 28.91
N GLU A 210 -4.92 -0.36 27.72
CA GLU A 210 -4.87 -1.64 27.01
C GLU A 210 -3.44 -2.04 26.65
N ILE A 211 -2.61 -1.06 26.25
CA ILE A 211 -1.20 -1.32 25.93
C ILE A 211 -0.41 -1.63 27.20
N ARG A 212 -0.75 -0.97 28.32
CA ARG A 212 -0.15 -1.24 29.61
C ARG A 212 -0.48 -2.64 30.12
N GLU A 213 -1.75 -3.03 30.08
CA GLU A 213 -2.22 -4.36 30.47
C GLU A 213 -1.56 -5.46 29.63
N LEU A 214 -1.42 -5.24 28.31
CA LEU A 214 -0.71 -6.15 27.44
C LEU A 214 0.77 -6.26 27.83
N GLY A 215 1.41 -5.13 28.14
CA GLY A 215 2.76 -5.10 28.69
C GLY A 215 2.87 -5.99 29.93
N GLU A 216 2.02 -5.75 30.94
CA GLU A 216 1.97 -6.50 32.22
C GLU A 216 1.82 -8.00 31.98
N THR A 217 0.90 -8.39 31.09
CA THR A 217 0.72 -9.79 30.68
C THR A 217 2.00 -10.42 30.10
N PHE A 218 2.73 -9.69 29.25
CA PHE A 218 3.99 -10.19 28.68
C PHE A 218 5.08 -10.39 29.75
N ARG A 219 5.13 -9.51 30.77
CA ARG A 219 6.05 -9.70 31.91
C ARG A 219 5.71 -10.95 32.69
N ASP A 220 4.43 -11.15 33.05
CA ASP A 220 3.98 -12.32 33.81
C ASP A 220 4.32 -13.62 33.07
N ILE A 221 4.13 -13.65 31.75
CA ILE A 221 4.53 -14.77 30.91
C ILE A 221 6.05 -14.97 30.95
N SER A 222 6.85 -13.91 30.79
CA SER A 222 8.32 -14.03 30.80
C SER A 222 8.86 -14.52 32.15
N GLU A 223 8.27 -14.08 33.25
CA GLU A 223 8.61 -14.54 34.60
C GLU A 223 8.26 -16.03 34.77
N THR A 224 7.07 -16.43 34.33
CA THR A 224 6.65 -17.83 34.34
C THR A 224 7.60 -18.71 33.52
N VAL A 225 8.04 -18.24 32.34
CA VAL A 225 8.98 -18.96 31.48
C VAL A 225 10.34 -19.10 32.18
N ARG A 226 10.90 -18.03 32.74
CA ARG A 226 12.16 -18.08 33.50
C ARG A 226 12.09 -19.09 34.64
N ASP A 227 11.01 -19.05 35.41
CA ASP A 227 10.85 -19.94 36.56
C ASP A 227 10.71 -21.40 36.10
N HIS A 228 10.03 -21.65 34.98
CA HIS A 228 9.93 -22.97 34.40
C HIS A 228 11.28 -23.49 33.89
N GLU A 229 12.07 -22.66 33.19
CA GLU A 229 13.41 -23.03 32.75
C GLU A 229 14.35 -23.34 33.92
N SER A 230 14.32 -22.52 34.98
CA SER A 230 15.08 -22.75 36.20
C SER A 230 14.70 -24.08 36.86
N ASN A 231 13.40 -24.35 37.00
CA ASN A 231 12.90 -25.61 37.56
C ASN A 231 13.29 -26.82 36.70
N LEU A 232 13.24 -26.70 35.37
CA LEU A 232 13.66 -27.75 34.45
C LEU A 232 15.15 -28.02 34.56
N ALA A 233 15.97 -26.97 34.62
CA ALA A 233 17.42 -27.08 34.82
C ALA A 233 17.75 -27.77 36.16
N GLU A 234 17.08 -27.39 37.24
CA GLU A 234 17.25 -28.05 38.54
C GLU A 234 16.80 -29.52 38.50
N GLY A 235 15.66 -29.79 37.86
CA GLY A 235 15.14 -31.14 37.64
C GLY A 235 16.12 -32.02 36.87
N LEU A 236 16.73 -31.49 35.82
CA LEU A 236 17.72 -32.19 35.00
C LEU A 236 18.99 -32.52 35.81
N VAL A 237 19.48 -31.57 36.61
CA VAL A 237 20.62 -31.79 37.52
C VAL A 237 20.29 -32.88 38.54
N ARG A 238 19.10 -32.82 39.15
CA ARG A 238 18.64 -33.80 40.13
C ARG A 238 18.48 -35.19 39.51
N GLN A 239 17.88 -35.28 38.34
CA GLN A 239 17.74 -36.53 37.57
C GLN A 239 19.11 -37.13 37.27
N THR A 240 20.05 -36.33 36.76
CA THR A 240 21.42 -36.79 36.44
C THR A 240 22.14 -37.33 37.67
N LYS A 241 21.99 -36.65 38.82
CA LYS A 241 22.56 -37.11 40.10
C LYS A 241 21.92 -38.41 40.58
N LEU A 242 20.59 -38.54 40.49
CA LEU A 242 19.88 -39.77 40.85
C LEU A 242 20.31 -40.94 39.96
N THR A 243 20.42 -40.71 38.65
CA THR A 243 20.91 -41.72 37.71
C THR A 243 22.32 -42.18 38.10
N ARG A 244 23.24 -41.25 38.40
CA ARG A 244 24.59 -41.57 38.91
C ARG A 244 24.56 -42.41 40.18
N GLU A 245 23.74 -42.01 41.15
CA GLU A 245 23.59 -42.73 42.43
C GLU A 245 23.10 -44.17 42.22
N VAL A 246 22.09 -44.38 41.36
CA VAL A 246 21.59 -45.72 41.01
C VAL A 246 22.72 -46.58 40.44
N HIS A 247 23.49 -46.06 39.49
CA HIS A 247 24.58 -46.82 38.87
C HIS A 247 25.70 -47.16 39.86
N HIS A 248 26.04 -46.22 40.75
CA HIS A 248 26.96 -46.49 41.85
C HIS A 248 26.46 -47.60 42.77
N ARG A 249 25.16 -47.61 43.10
CA ARG A 249 24.55 -48.65 43.93
C ARG A 249 24.51 -50.00 43.24
N VAL A 250 24.19 -50.05 41.95
CA VAL A 250 24.20 -51.31 41.18
C VAL A 250 25.61 -51.90 41.15
N LYS A 251 26.64 -51.08 40.90
CA LYS A 251 28.04 -51.51 40.98
C LYS A 251 28.38 -52.09 42.37
N ASN A 252 28.02 -51.39 43.44
CA ASN A 252 28.29 -51.85 44.80
C ASN A 252 27.56 -53.18 45.11
N ASN A 253 26.30 -53.30 44.69
CA ASN A 253 25.51 -54.52 44.90
C ASN A 253 26.11 -55.72 44.17
N LEU A 254 26.52 -55.57 42.91
CA LEU A 254 27.18 -56.64 42.16
C LEU A 254 28.50 -57.08 42.83
N GLN A 255 29.28 -56.12 43.37
CA GLN A 255 30.50 -56.43 44.11
C GLN A 255 30.24 -57.19 45.43
N VAL A 256 29.20 -56.81 46.16
CA VAL A 256 28.78 -57.51 47.39
C VAL A 256 28.30 -58.93 47.07
N ILE A 257 27.49 -59.09 46.03
CA ILE A 257 27.01 -60.41 45.57
C ILE A 257 28.19 -61.30 45.17
N ALA A 258 29.14 -60.79 44.39
CA ALA A 258 30.37 -61.51 44.03
C ALA A 258 31.18 -61.93 45.27
N SER A 259 31.30 -61.03 46.26
CA SER A 259 32.02 -61.33 47.51
C SER A 259 31.35 -62.43 48.34
N LEU A 260 30.01 -62.42 48.42
CA LEU A 260 29.23 -63.45 49.10
C LEU A 260 29.34 -64.80 48.40
N ILE A 261 29.23 -64.83 47.07
CA ILE A 261 29.39 -66.06 46.28
C ILE A 261 30.78 -66.64 46.50
N ASN A 262 31.83 -65.82 46.44
CA ASN A 262 33.20 -66.30 46.68
C ASN A 262 33.42 -66.78 48.13
N PHE A 263 32.72 -66.21 49.10
CA PHE A 263 32.72 -66.71 50.48
C PHE A 263 32.06 -68.09 50.59
N HIS A 264 30.87 -68.27 49.99
CA HIS A 264 30.16 -69.54 49.99
C HIS A 264 30.87 -70.63 49.16
N ALA A 265 31.49 -70.25 48.04
CA ALA A 265 32.29 -71.15 47.21
C ALA A 265 33.46 -71.77 48.00
N ARG A 266 34.17 -70.97 48.80
CA ARG A 266 35.26 -71.46 49.68
C ARG A 266 34.78 -72.42 50.78
N GLY A 267 33.51 -72.36 51.16
CA GLY A 267 32.89 -73.24 52.16
C GLY A 267 32.22 -74.49 51.57
N ALA A 268 32.21 -74.67 50.25
CA ALA A 268 31.54 -75.78 49.58
C ALA A 268 32.25 -77.12 49.85
N LYS A 269 31.49 -78.14 50.27
CA LYS A 269 32.02 -79.47 50.64
C LYS A 269 31.92 -80.52 49.53
N SER A 270 31.09 -80.29 48.51
CA SER A 270 30.92 -81.17 47.35
C SER A 270 31.43 -80.50 46.07
N ALA A 271 31.96 -81.31 45.15
CA ALA A 271 32.41 -80.84 43.85
C ALA A 271 31.26 -80.17 43.06
N GLU A 272 30.06 -80.73 43.14
CA GLU A 272 28.85 -80.21 42.49
C GLU A 272 28.45 -78.82 43.02
N ALA A 273 28.57 -78.58 44.33
CA ALA A 273 28.29 -77.27 44.91
C ALA A 273 29.34 -76.22 44.52
N SER A 274 30.62 -76.61 44.45
CA SER A 274 31.71 -75.73 44.00
C SER A 274 31.51 -75.30 42.54
N GLU A 275 31.12 -76.24 41.68
CA GLU A 275 30.87 -75.99 40.26
C GLU A 275 29.63 -75.10 40.05
N ALA A 276 28.57 -75.30 40.85
CA ALA A 276 27.41 -74.42 40.87
C ALA A 276 27.77 -72.97 41.28
N TYR A 277 28.54 -72.78 42.35
CA TYR A 277 28.98 -71.42 42.74
C TYR A 277 29.89 -70.78 41.70
N ALA A 278 30.79 -71.53 41.07
CA ALA A 278 31.63 -71.03 39.98
C ALA A 278 30.79 -70.58 38.77
N SER A 279 29.70 -71.29 38.46
CA SER A 279 28.76 -70.89 37.42
C SER A 279 28.03 -69.58 37.76
N ILE A 280 27.56 -69.41 39.00
CA ILE A 280 26.90 -68.18 39.44
C ILE A 280 27.88 -67.00 39.43
N GLN A 281 29.13 -67.20 39.88
CA GLN A 281 30.18 -66.18 39.86
C GLN A 281 30.41 -65.63 38.45
N ARG A 282 30.58 -66.52 37.45
CA ARG A 282 30.76 -66.10 36.04
C ARG A 282 29.60 -65.26 35.51
N ARG A 283 28.36 -65.56 35.92
CA ARG A 283 27.18 -64.77 35.52
C ARG A 283 27.14 -63.39 36.17
N VAL A 284 27.54 -63.28 37.44
CA VAL A 284 27.62 -62.00 38.15
C VAL A 284 28.73 -61.12 37.56
N ASP A 285 29.86 -61.71 37.21
CA ASP A 285 30.96 -61.00 36.55
C ASP A 285 30.55 -60.49 35.15
N ALA A 286 29.82 -61.32 34.40
CA ALA A 286 29.24 -60.91 33.11
C ALA A 286 28.31 -59.70 33.25
N LEU A 287 27.39 -59.75 34.22
CA LEU A 287 26.46 -58.66 34.48
C LEU A 287 27.19 -57.37 34.91
N ALA A 288 28.28 -57.49 35.67
CA ALA A 288 29.10 -56.36 36.06
C ALA A 288 29.84 -55.72 34.88
N VAL A 289 30.35 -56.53 33.93
CA VAL A 289 30.99 -56.05 32.69
C VAL A 289 29.98 -55.32 31.80
N VAL A 290 28.79 -55.90 31.58
CA VAL A 290 27.74 -55.27 30.77
C VAL A 290 27.28 -53.94 31.40
N HIS A 291 27.03 -53.91 32.72
CA HIS A 291 26.61 -52.69 33.40
C HIS A 291 27.65 -51.57 33.34
N ARG A 292 28.95 -51.89 33.46
CA ARG A 292 30.03 -50.88 33.37
C ARG A 292 30.11 -50.26 31.97
N ASN A 293 30.11 -51.09 30.93
CA ASN A 293 30.18 -50.59 29.54
C ASN A 293 28.94 -49.77 29.20
N HIS A 294 27.74 -50.24 29.59
CA HIS A 294 26.49 -49.54 29.28
C HIS A 294 26.46 -48.13 29.86
N TYR A 295 26.90 -47.98 31.11
CA TYR A 295 26.91 -46.67 31.76
C TYR A 295 27.93 -45.71 31.13
N ALA A 296 29.11 -46.22 30.76
CA ALA A 296 30.13 -45.41 30.11
C ALA A 296 29.64 -44.88 28.75
N GLU A 297 28.89 -45.67 28.00
CA GLU A 297 28.32 -45.25 26.71
C GLU A 297 27.03 -44.43 26.84
N LEU A 298 26.35 -44.49 28.00
CA LEU A 298 25.21 -43.63 28.34
C LEU A 298 25.62 -42.15 28.51
N GLU A 299 26.87 -41.87 28.91
CA GLU A 299 27.40 -40.49 28.89
C GLU A 299 27.58 -39.95 27.45
N GLU A 300 27.64 -40.83 26.43
CA GLU A 300 27.76 -40.46 25.01
C GLU A 300 26.55 -40.84 24.13
N ASN A 301 25.50 -41.47 24.70
CA ASN A 301 24.32 -41.98 23.98
C ASN A 301 24.64 -42.93 22.80
N ARG A 302 25.66 -43.80 22.92
CA ARG A 302 26.12 -44.65 21.79
C ARG A 302 25.58 -46.09 21.79
N GLY A 303 25.07 -46.61 22.92
CA GLY A 303 24.72 -48.04 23.05
C GLY A 303 25.95 -48.92 23.32
N LEU A 304 25.76 -50.22 23.58
CA LEU A 304 26.79 -51.19 24.02
C LEU A 304 27.62 -51.79 22.89
N GLU A 305 28.92 -51.54 22.87
CA GLU A 305 29.83 -52.15 21.89
C GLU A 305 30.19 -53.61 22.27
N LEU A 306 29.69 -54.57 21.48
CA LEU A 306 29.81 -56.00 21.78
C LEU A 306 31.26 -56.51 21.81
N ARG A 307 32.17 -55.98 20.98
CA ARG A 307 33.57 -56.45 20.97
C ARG A 307 34.25 -56.15 22.30
N SER A 308 34.03 -54.96 22.87
CA SER A 308 34.56 -54.55 24.17
C SER A 308 34.02 -55.45 25.29
N VAL A 309 32.70 -55.59 25.36
CA VAL A 309 32.02 -56.41 26.38
C VAL A 309 32.48 -57.87 26.34
N ILE A 310 32.46 -58.51 25.16
CA ILE A 310 32.83 -59.91 25.01
C ILE A 310 34.34 -60.10 25.19
N GLY A 311 35.17 -59.12 24.80
CA GLY A 311 36.61 -59.12 25.05
C GLY A 311 36.93 -59.14 26.54
N GLU A 312 36.29 -58.28 27.33
CA GLU A 312 36.45 -58.23 28.78
C GLU A 312 35.89 -59.49 29.46
N LEU A 313 34.81 -60.07 28.91
CA LEU A 313 34.24 -61.33 29.38
C LEU A 313 35.18 -62.51 29.16
N ALA A 314 35.77 -62.63 27.97
CA ALA A 314 36.71 -63.68 27.63
C ALA A 314 37.98 -63.61 28.50
N ALA A 315 38.47 -62.41 28.77
CA ALA A 315 39.59 -62.20 29.68
C ALA A 315 39.26 -62.69 31.11
N ASN A 316 38.06 -62.40 31.61
CA ASN A 316 37.60 -62.87 32.92
C ASN A 316 37.44 -64.41 32.98
N ILE A 317 36.88 -65.02 31.93
CA ILE A 317 36.76 -66.49 31.85
C ILE A 317 38.14 -67.15 31.90
N ARG A 318 39.11 -66.60 31.17
CA ARG A 318 40.49 -67.10 31.21
C ARG A 318 41.13 -66.94 32.59
N ALA A 319 40.89 -65.82 33.26
CA ALA A 319 41.43 -65.55 34.59
C ALA A 319 40.83 -66.43 35.69
N THR A 320 39.61 -66.95 35.50
CA THR A 320 38.90 -67.80 36.47
C THR A 320 38.88 -69.28 36.09
N ALA A 321 39.58 -69.67 35.02
CA ALA A 321 39.67 -71.06 34.59
C ALA A 321 40.52 -71.90 35.57
N PRO A 322 40.15 -73.17 35.83
CA PRO A 322 40.94 -74.07 36.68
C PRO A 322 42.32 -74.37 36.05
N ASP A 323 43.32 -74.70 36.88
CA ASP A 323 44.71 -74.91 36.45
C ASP A 323 44.88 -75.98 35.36
N SER A 324 43.98 -76.96 35.31
CA SER A 324 43.90 -77.98 34.26
C SER A 324 43.55 -77.44 32.87
N ALA A 325 42.98 -76.23 32.79
CA ALA A 325 42.57 -75.54 31.56
C ALA A 325 43.54 -74.41 31.17
N SER A 326 44.72 -74.32 31.78
CA SER A 326 45.74 -73.29 31.53
C SER A 326 46.23 -73.19 30.07
N GLY A 327 46.03 -74.24 29.26
CA GLY A 327 46.32 -74.26 27.82
C GLY A 327 45.18 -73.75 26.91
N LEU A 328 44.03 -73.34 27.45
CA LEU A 328 42.87 -72.92 26.66
C LEU A 328 43.09 -71.54 26.03
N GLY A 329 43.15 -71.49 24.69
CA GLY A 329 43.15 -70.24 23.91
C GLY A 329 41.73 -69.82 23.52
N ILE A 330 41.34 -68.58 23.81
CA ILE A 330 40.07 -68.01 23.37
C ILE A 330 40.37 -67.07 22.19
N THR A 331 39.84 -67.40 21.01
CA THR A 331 39.89 -66.53 19.82
C THR A 331 38.53 -65.87 19.65
N LEU A 332 38.51 -64.54 19.51
CA LEU A 332 37.28 -63.76 19.38
C LEU A 332 37.20 -63.18 17.97
N GLU A 333 36.16 -63.55 17.24
CA GLU A 333 35.83 -62.99 15.93
C GLU A 333 34.43 -62.38 16.02
N ILE A 334 34.39 -61.06 16.27
CA ILE A 334 33.18 -60.33 16.65
C ILE A 334 33.10 -59.10 15.76
N GLU A 335 31.91 -58.76 15.30
CA GLU A 335 31.64 -57.53 14.55
C GLU A 335 31.34 -56.38 15.53
N PRO A 336 31.80 -55.13 15.28
CA PRO A 336 31.61 -54.02 16.22
C PRO A 336 30.16 -53.50 16.18
N LEU A 337 29.26 -54.26 16.80
CA LEU A 337 27.83 -53.97 16.85
C LEU A 337 27.48 -53.25 18.16
N LEU A 338 26.62 -52.24 18.06
CA LEU A 338 26.05 -51.53 19.19
C LEU A 338 24.69 -52.13 19.53
N VAL A 339 24.51 -52.61 20.75
CA VAL A 339 23.25 -53.20 21.23
C VAL A 339 22.73 -52.46 22.47
N ASN A 340 21.46 -52.67 22.83
CA ASN A 340 20.95 -52.17 24.10
C ASN A 340 21.32 -53.14 25.25
N GLN A 341 21.14 -52.70 26.50
CA GLN A 341 21.51 -53.49 27.68
C GLN A 341 20.74 -54.81 27.77
N ASP A 342 19.46 -54.79 27.44
CA ASP A 342 18.60 -55.98 27.51
C ASP A 342 19.08 -57.09 26.56
N VAL A 343 19.49 -56.72 25.34
CA VAL A 343 20.02 -57.65 24.33
C VAL A 343 21.41 -58.15 24.71
N ALA A 344 22.24 -57.33 25.38
CA ALA A 344 23.57 -57.76 25.81
C ALA A 344 23.53 -58.77 26.98
N ILE A 345 22.46 -58.79 27.77
CA ILE A 345 22.30 -59.68 28.94
C ILE A 345 21.58 -60.98 28.58
N ALA A 346 20.66 -60.95 27.62
CA ALA A 346 19.79 -62.06 27.23
C ALA A 346 20.55 -63.24 26.61
#